data_AF-A0A944HVE6-F1
#
_entry.id   AF-A0A944HVE6-F1
#
_cell.length_a   1.000
_cell.length_b   1.000
_cell.length_c   1.000
_cell.angle_alpha   90.00
_cell.angle_beta   90.00
_cell.angle_gamma   90.00
#
_symmetry.space_group_name_H-M   'P 1'
#
loop_
_entity.id
_entity.type
_entity.pdbx_description
1 polymer ?
#
loop_
_entity_poly.entity_id
_entity_poly.type
_entity_poly.pdbx_seq_one_letter_code
_entity_poly.pdbx_strand_id
1 'polypeptide(L)'
;MGNAGTKNKAKGYRFEREFVEDLVAEFAEYPEVADLIERHGSVYGVNDRGDIRMGPIAWVWELKNVQKFDLAGFMKELEREIQNHPNAESGAVVIKARMKKARYAYSVLPAWRLVKLLKQNYELARQLHLEREIRKNSK
;
A
#
# COMPACT_ATOMS: atom_id res chain seq x y z
N MET A 1 24.58 24.68 -11.90
CA MET A 1 23.18 24.82 -11.42
C MET A 1 22.53 23.44 -11.42
N GLY A 2 22.29 22.85 -10.24
CA GLY A 2 21.71 21.51 -10.12
C GLY A 2 20.19 21.54 -10.30
N ASN A 3 19.69 20.82 -11.30
CA ASN A 3 18.30 20.82 -11.73
C ASN A 3 17.34 20.40 -10.59
N ALA A 4 16.40 21.26 -10.19
CA ALA A 4 15.52 21.02 -9.04
C ALA A 4 14.56 19.83 -9.26
N GLY A 5 14.23 19.52 -10.52
CA GLY A 5 13.37 18.40 -10.89
C GLY A 5 13.98 17.02 -10.60
N THR A 6 15.28 16.82 -10.83
CA THR A 6 15.96 15.54 -10.54
C THR A 6 16.09 15.29 -9.04
N LYS A 7 16.28 16.34 -8.24
CA LYS A 7 16.33 16.23 -6.77
C LYS A 7 15.00 15.80 -6.15
N ASN A 8 13.87 16.27 -6.70
CA ASN A 8 12.55 15.89 -6.20
C ASN A 8 12.20 14.44 -6.56
N LYS A 9 12.50 14.01 -7.80
CA LYS A 9 12.35 12.60 -8.21
C LYS A 9 13.21 11.66 -7.37
N ALA A 10 14.46 12.03 -7.08
CA ALA A 10 15.35 11.24 -6.22
C ALA A 10 14.86 11.10 -4.76
N LYS A 11 14.10 12.08 -4.25
CA LYS A 11 13.52 12.05 -2.89
C LYS A 11 12.25 11.20 -2.81
N GLY A 12 11.43 11.16 -3.86
CA GLY A 12 10.31 10.21 -3.99
C GLY A 12 10.84 8.79 -4.03
N TYR A 13 11.79 8.54 -4.96
CA TYR A 13 12.48 7.27 -5.12
C TYR A 13 13.07 6.71 -3.82
N ARG A 14 13.70 7.56 -3.00
CA ARG A 14 14.25 7.14 -1.70
C ARG A 14 13.15 6.73 -0.72
N PHE A 15 12.04 7.46 -0.67
CA PHE A 15 10.94 7.12 0.23
C PHE A 15 10.29 5.80 -0.18
N GLU A 16 9.99 5.61 -1.46
CA GLU A 16 9.41 4.36 -1.95
C GLU A 16 10.31 3.16 -1.63
N ARG A 17 11.63 3.31 -1.78
CA ARG A 17 12.56 2.23 -1.41
C ARG A 17 12.57 1.94 0.09
N GLU A 18 12.63 2.98 0.92
CA GLU A 18 12.58 2.85 2.39
C GLU A 18 11.29 2.16 2.83
N PHE A 19 10.15 2.49 2.22
CA PHE A 19 8.87 1.89 2.56
C PHE A 19 8.74 0.44 2.07
N VAL A 20 9.30 0.10 0.90
CA VAL A 20 9.39 -1.30 0.46
C VAL A 20 10.29 -2.12 1.37
N GLU A 21 11.45 -1.59 1.77
CA GLU A 21 12.35 -2.25 2.73
C GLU A 21 11.61 -2.51 4.06
N ASP A 22 10.87 -1.52 4.58
CA ASP A 22 10.04 -1.69 5.79
C ASP A 22 8.95 -2.76 5.57
N LEU A 23 8.23 -2.74 4.43
CA LEU A 23 7.19 -3.74 4.13
C LEU A 23 7.76 -5.17 4.02
N VAL A 24 8.88 -5.37 3.32
CA VAL A 24 9.52 -6.68 3.21
C VAL A 24 9.90 -7.22 4.59
N ALA A 25 10.42 -6.36 5.47
CA ALA A 25 10.79 -6.75 6.82
C ALA A 25 9.58 -7.22 7.65
N GLU A 26 8.43 -6.55 7.53
CA GLU A 26 7.19 -6.92 8.23
C GLU A 26 6.62 -8.26 7.75
N PHE A 27 6.86 -8.63 6.48
CA PHE A 27 6.41 -9.90 5.90
C PHE A 27 7.52 -10.98 5.88
N ALA A 28 8.61 -10.81 6.62
CA ALA A 28 9.76 -11.71 6.57
C ALA A 28 9.44 -13.17 6.98
N GLU A 29 8.38 -13.39 7.76
CA GLU A 29 7.89 -14.74 8.13
C GLU A 29 7.07 -15.42 7.01
N TYR A 30 6.73 -14.69 5.94
CA TYR A 30 5.98 -15.14 4.77
C TYR A 30 6.80 -14.88 3.48
N PRO A 31 7.87 -15.66 3.21
CA PRO A 31 8.76 -15.42 2.07
C PRO A 31 8.04 -15.37 0.72
N GLU A 32 7.01 -16.18 0.55
CA GLU A 32 6.17 -16.22 -0.66
C GLU A 32 5.40 -14.91 -0.92
N VAL A 33 5.21 -14.09 0.11
CA VAL A 33 4.65 -12.74 0.01
C VAL A 33 5.77 -11.72 -0.13
N ALA A 34 6.79 -11.80 0.74
CA ALA A 34 7.90 -10.85 0.80
C ALA A 34 8.65 -10.72 -0.53
N ASP A 35 8.91 -11.84 -1.22
CA ASP A 35 9.60 -11.87 -2.51
C ASP A 35 8.82 -11.21 -3.65
N LEU A 36 7.51 -10.96 -3.45
CA LEU A 36 6.62 -10.34 -4.42
C LEU A 36 6.35 -8.86 -4.11
N ILE A 37 7.01 -8.29 -3.09
CA ILE A 37 6.92 -6.87 -2.75
C ILE A 37 7.97 -6.10 -3.55
N GLU A 38 7.52 -5.32 -4.53
CA GLU A 38 8.40 -4.55 -5.41
C GLU A 38 7.82 -3.17 -5.70
N ARG A 39 8.70 -2.22 -6.01
CA ARG A 39 8.27 -0.92 -6.53
C ARG A 39 7.78 -1.08 -7.96
N HIS A 40 6.63 -0.49 -8.26
CA HIS A 40 6.27 -0.19 -9.63
C HIS A 40 7.19 0.94 -10.12
N GLY A 41 7.95 0.68 -11.19
CA GLY A 41 8.79 1.71 -11.82
C GLY A 41 7.95 2.88 -12.35
N SER A 42 8.57 3.83 -13.04
CA SER A 42 7.86 4.99 -13.61
C SER A 42 6.92 4.59 -14.77
N VAL A 43 5.76 4.01 -14.44
CA VAL A 43 4.69 3.68 -15.38
C VAL A 43 3.63 4.77 -15.24
N TYR A 44 3.20 5.35 -16.35
CA TYR A 44 2.28 6.49 -16.34
C TYR A 44 0.99 6.17 -17.12
N GLY A 45 -0.09 6.84 -16.75
CA GLY A 45 -1.36 6.80 -17.50
C GLY A 45 -2.19 5.55 -17.19
N VAL A 46 -2.78 4.93 -18.21
CA VAL A 46 -3.70 3.79 -18.06
C VAL A 46 -3.02 2.52 -17.51
N ASN A 47 -1.69 2.46 -17.56
CA ASN A 47 -0.90 1.35 -17.03
C ASN A 47 -0.42 1.61 -15.60
N ASP A 48 -0.73 2.77 -15.04
CA ASP A 48 -0.40 3.12 -13.67
C ASP A 48 -1.27 2.32 -12.72
N ARG A 49 -0.62 1.66 -11.76
CA ARG A 49 -1.19 0.66 -10.85
C ARG A 49 -0.77 0.93 -9.40
N GLY A 50 -0.30 2.16 -9.12
CA GLY A 50 0.30 2.56 -7.86
C GLY A 50 1.82 2.37 -7.85
N ASP A 51 2.44 2.80 -6.75
CA ASP A 51 3.90 2.85 -6.56
C ASP A 51 4.51 1.51 -6.11
N ILE A 52 3.72 0.62 -5.52
CA ILE A 52 4.18 -0.65 -4.95
C ILE A 52 3.21 -1.76 -5.32
N ARG A 53 3.78 -2.90 -5.69
CA ARG A 53 3.09 -4.16 -5.91
C ARG A 53 3.40 -5.13 -4.77
N MET A 54 2.40 -5.85 -4.30
CA MET A 54 2.53 -6.90 -3.29
C MET A 54 1.90 -8.21 -3.77
N GLY A 55 2.48 -8.81 -4.81
CA GLY A 55 2.10 -10.15 -5.30
C GLY A 55 0.59 -10.48 -5.29
N PRO A 56 0.13 -11.37 -4.39
CA PRO A 56 -1.27 -11.83 -4.32
C PRO A 56 -2.23 -10.82 -3.69
N ILE A 57 -1.71 -9.79 -3.02
CA ILE A 57 -2.50 -8.75 -2.39
C ILE A 57 -2.77 -7.67 -3.43
N ALA A 58 -3.99 -7.67 -3.97
CA ALA A 58 -4.43 -6.67 -4.92
C ALA A 58 -4.81 -5.36 -4.19
N TRP A 59 -3.76 -4.61 -3.81
CA TRP A 59 -3.85 -3.35 -3.07
C TRP A 59 -3.00 -2.28 -3.75
N VAL A 60 -3.57 -1.09 -3.93
CA VAL A 60 -2.85 0.06 -4.49
C VAL A 60 -2.18 0.88 -3.39
N TRP A 61 -0.88 1.08 -3.52
CA TRP A 61 -0.08 1.95 -2.66
C TRP A 61 0.28 3.23 -3.41
N GLU A 62 -0.11 4.39 -2.88
CA GLU A 62 0.26 5.69 -3.47
C GLU A 62 1.09 6.50 -2.48
N LEU A 63 2.37 6.74 -2.76
CA LEU A 63 3.37 7.25 -1.80
C LEU A 63 3.67 8.73 -2.04
N LYS A 64 3.43 9.55 -1.01
CA LYS A 64 3.63 11.00 -1.06
C LYS A 64 4.65 11.48 -0.03
N ASN A 65 5.83 11.94 -0.50
CA ASN A 65 6.84 12.61 0.33
C ASN A 65 6.72 14.14 0.24
N VAL A 66 5.98 14.74 1.17
CA VAL A 66 5.48 16.11 1.03
C VAL A 66 5.75 17.01 2.24
N GLN A 67 5.80 18.32 1.99
CA GLN A 67 5.87 19.34 3.04
C GLN A 67 4.48 19.85 3.43
N LYS A 68 3.55 19.88 2.47
CA LYS A 68 2.16 20.29 2.63
C LYS A 68 1.28 19.17 2.07
N PHE A 69 0.17 18.90 2.72
CA PHE A 69 -0.73 17.81 2.33
C PHE A 69 -1.77 18.37 1.36
N ASP A 70 -1.82 17.82 0.15
CA ASP A 70 -2.96 17.98 -0.76
C ASP A 70 -3.76 16.68 -0.74
N LEU A 71 -4.46 16.47 0.36
CA LEU A 71 -5.17 15.20 0.56
C LEU A 71 -6.21 14.96 -0.53
N ALA A 72 -6.93 16.00 -0.96
CA ALA A 72 -7.94 15.87 -2.01
C ALA A 72 -7.32 15.46 -3.36
N GLY A 73 -6.18 16.04 -3.72
CA GLY A 73 -5.41 15.63 -4.90
C GLY A 73 -4.96 14.17 -4.79
N PHE A 74 -4.33 13.79 -3.67
CA PHE A 74 -3.81 12.43 -3.50
C PHE A 74 -4.91 11.37 -3.53
N MET A 75 -6.08 11.64 -2.93
CA MET A 75 -7.19 10.69 -2.96
C MET A 75 -7.78 10.52 -4.37
N LYS A 76 -7.76 11.54 -5.21
CA LYS A 76 -8.18 11.43 -6.62
C LYS A 76 -7.21 10.58 -7.44
N GLU A 77 -5.91 10.70 -7.17
CA GLU A 77 -4.88 9.88 -7.82
C GLU A 77 -5.04 8.41 -7.44
N LEU A 78 -5.15 8.13 -6.13
CA LEU A 78 -5.42 6.77 -5.62
C LEU A 78 -6.67 6.15 -6.27
N GLU A 79 -7.77 6.91 -6.39
CA GLU A 79 -8.99 6.40 -7.00
C GLU A 79 -8.80 5.98 -8.45
N ARG A 80 -8.06 6.78 -9.22
CA ARG A 80 -7.75 6.50 -10.62
C ARG A 80 -6.86 5.26 -10.75
N GLU A 81 -5.85 5.11 -9.90
CA GLU A 81 -4.96 3.94 -9.93
C GLU A 81 -5.69 2.66 -9.53
N ILE A 82 -6.59 2.72 -8.55
CA ILE A 82 -7.47 1.58 -8.21
C ILE A 82 -8.33 1.20 -9.42
N GLN A 83 -8.93 2.17 -10.12
CA GLN A 83 -9.73 1.90 -11.32
C GLN A 83 -8.91 1.29 -12.47
N ASN A 84 -7.63 1.68 -12.59
CA ASN A 84 -6.72 1.14 -13.60
C ASN A 84 -6.14 -0.24 -13.22
N HIS A 85 -6.20 -0.61 -11.95
CA HIS A 85 -5.66 -1.88 -11.45
C HIS A 85 -6.76 -2.96 -11.50
N PRO A 86 -6.70 -3.92 -12.43
CA PRO A 86 -7.84 -4.81 -12.74
C PRO A 86 -8.29 -5.69 -11.56
N ASN A 87 -7.37 -5.98 -10.64
CA ASN A 87 -7.63 -6.84 -9.51
C ASN A 87 -7.78 -6.08 -8.18
N ALA A 88 -7.46 -4.78 -8.13
CA ALA A 88 -7.41 -4.07 -6.85
C ALA A 88 -8.78 -3.50 -6.51
N GLU A 89 -9.28 -3.84 -5.34
CA GLU A 89 -10.56 -3.31 -4.85
C GLU A 89 -10.37 -2.15 -3.88
N SER A 90 -9.12 -1.92 -3.45
CA SER A 90 -8.77 -0.95 -2.41
C SER A 90 -7.32 -0.51 -2.52
N GLY A 91 -7.00 0.53 -1.76
CA GLY A 91 -5.67 1.09 -1.67
C GLY A 91 -5.61 2.18 -0.59
N ALA A 92 -4.42 2.71 -0.38
CA ALA A 92 -4.21 3.85 0.50
C ALA A 92 -3.13 4.78 -0.04
N VAL A 93 -3.27 6.05 0.29
CA VAL A 93 -2.19 7.03 0.18
C VAL A 93 -1.32 6.92 1.43
N VAL A 94 -0.02 6.69 1.26
CA VAL A 94 0.98 6.71 2.32
C VAL A 94 1.73 8.04 2.28
N ILE A 95 1.45 8.90 3.26
CA ILE A 95 1.95 10.27 3.30
C ILE A 95 3.07 10.36 4.33
N LYS A 96 4.28 10.66 3.85
CA LYS A 96 5.43 10.94 4.69
C LYS A 96 5.72 12.43 4.72
N ALA A 97 5.69 13.02 5.91
CA ALA A 97 6.22 14.36 6.12
C ALA A 97 7.73 14.39 5.84
N ARG A 98 8.19 15.38 5.06
CA ARG A 98 9.62 15.50 4.73
C ARG A 98 10.50 15.49 5.98
N MET A 99 11.70 14.94 5.81
CA MET A 99 12.72 14.78 6.86
C MET A 99 12.34 13.79 7.98
N LYS A 100 11.20 13.11 7.88
CA LYS A 100 10.85 11.96 8.74
C LYS A 100 11.23 10.63 8.07
N LYS A 101 11.37 9.59 8.90
CA LYS A 101 11.55 8.19 8.46
C LYS A 101 10.22 7.60 7.95
N ALA A 102 10.29 6.59 7.08
CA ALA A 102 9.13 5.96 6.46
C ALA A 102 8.14 5.38 7.48
N ARG A 103 8.63 4.68 8.51
CA ARG A 103 7.82 4.22 9.67
C ARG A 103 6.95 5.27 10.38
N TYR A 104 7.15 6.57 10.13
CA TYR A 104 6.31 7.65 10.69
C TYR A 104 5.31 8.21 9.67
N ALA A 105 5.16 7.58 8.50
CA ALA A 105 4.18 7.97 7.51
C ALA A 105 2.75 7.65 8.00
N TYR A 106 1.79 8.38 7.46
CA TYR A 106 0.36 8.14 7.68
C TYR A 106 -0.20 7.35 6.50
N SER A 107 -1.01 6.33 6.78
CA SER A 107 -1.82 5.67 5.75
C SER A 107 -3.23 6.25 5.79
N VAL A 108 -3.70 6.76 4.65
CA VAL A 108 -5.01 7.39 4.52
C VAL A 108 -5.79 6.71 3.41
N LEU A 109 -7.01 6.30 3.75
CA LEU A 109 -7.98 5.68 2.86
C LEU A 109 -9.36 6.28 3.11
N PRO A 110 -10.29 6.25 2.12
CA PRO A 110 -11.67 6.63 2.35
C PRO A 110 -12.28 5.76 3.45
N ALA A 111 -13.07 6.37 4.34
CA ALA A 111 -13.65 5.68 5.50
C ALA A 111 -14.43 4.41 5.11
N TRP A 112 -15.12 4.42 3.97
CA TRP A 112 -15.87 3.24 3.50
C TRP A 112 -14.96 2.06 3.13
N ARG A 113 -13.73 2.31 2.63
CA ARG A 113 -12.74 1.25 2.36
C ARG A 113 -12.23 0.64 3.66
N LEU A 114 -12.03 1.47 4.69
CA LEU A 114 -11.70 0.98 6.04
C LEU A 114 -12.83 0.07 6.58
N VAL A 115 -14.09 0.48 6.44
CA VAL A 115 -15.24 -0.34 6.85
C VAL A 115 -15.25 -1.69 6.10
N LYS A 116 -14.93 -1.70 4.81
CA LYS A 116 -14.81 -2.93 4.02
C LYS A 116 -13.70 -3.85 4.56
N LEU A 117 -12.53 -3.31 4.90
CA LEU A 117 -11.44 -4.09 5.51
C LEU A 117 -11.84 -4.68 6.86
N LEU A 118 -12.51 -3.90 7.71
CA LEU A 118 -13.01 -4.38 9.01
C LEU A 118 -14.00 -5.53 8.84
N LYS A 119 -14.89 -5.45 7.84
CA LYS A 119 -15.81 -6.54 7.50
C LYS A 119 -15.07 -7.79 7.04
N GLN A 120 -14.07 -7.67 6.17
CA GLN A 120 -13.24 -8.80 5.73
C GLN A 120 -12.50 -9.46 6.90
N ASN A 121 -11.92 -8.66 7.80
CA ASN A 121 -11.25 -9.15 9.00
C ASN A 121 -12.20 -9.93 9.92
N TYR A 122 -13.42 -9.43 10.12
CA TYR A 122 -14.44 -10.13 10.90
C TYR A 122 -14.80 -11.49 10.28
N GLU A 123 -14.98 -11.57 8.96
CA GLU A 123 -15.28 -12.84 8.28
C GLU A 123 -14.14 -13.85 8.40
N LEU A 124 -12.89 -13.41 8.28
CA LEU A 124 -11.72 -14.27 8.50
C LEU A 124 -11.67 -14.82 9.92
N ALA A 125 -11.89 -13.95 10.92
CA ALA A 125 -11.94 -14.36 12.33
C ALA A 125 -13.07 -15.38 12.57
N ARG A 126 -14.23 -15.19 11.94
CA ARG A 126 -15.37 -16.11 12.00
C ARG A 126 -15.03 -17.47 11.37
N GLN A 127 -14.37 -17.48 10.21
CA GLN A 127 -13.95 -18.71 9.54
C GLN A 127 -12.94 -19.51 10.38
N LEU A 128 -11.92 -18.84 10.92
CA LEU A 128 -10.93 -19.46 11.80
C LEU A 128 -11.59 -20.07 13.05
N HIS A 129 -12.61 -19.41 13.59
CA HIS A 129 -13.38 -19.95 14.71
C HIS A 129 -14.12 -21.24 14.32
N LEU A 130 -14.86 -21.23 13.21
CA LEU A 130 -15.59 -22.39 12.71
C LEU A 130 -14.66 -23.58 12.42
N GLU A 131 -13.50 -23.32 11.82
CA GLU A 131 -12.50 -24.35 11.54
C GLU A 131 -11.97 -25.00 12.83
N ARG A 132 -11.71 -24.20 13.87
CA ARG A 132 -11.28 -24.72 15.18
C ARG A 132 -12.33 -25.62 15.81
N GLU A 133 -13.61 -25.27 15.70
CA GLU A 133 -14.71 -26.09 16.24
C GLU A 133 -14.86 -27.41 15.46
N ILE A 134 -14.77 -27.37 14.13
CA ILE A 134 -14.76 -28.59 13.30
C ILE A 134 -13.60 -29.50 13.69
N ARG A 135 -12.38 -28.95 13.86
CA ARG A 135 -11.19 -29.73 14.25
C ARG A 135 -11.30 -30.35 15.65
N LYS A 136 -12.01 -29.71 16.58
CA LYS A 136 -12.28 -30.28 17.92
C LYS A 136 -13.27 -31.43 17.85
N ASN A 137 -14.33 -31.30 17.05
CA ASN A 137 -15.39 -32.30 16.93
C ASN A 137 -15.01 -33.47 16.00
N SER A 138 -13.91 -33.36 15.26
CA SER A 138 -13.36 -34.42 14.39
C SER A 138 -12.24 -35.23 15.05
N LYS A 139 -11.92 -34.95 16.31
CA LYS A 139 -10.99 -35.72 17.15
C LYS A 139 -11.77 -36.50 18.20
#